data_AF-A0A7J8XS97-F1
#
_entry.id   AF-A0A7J8XS97-F1
#
_cell.length_a   1.000
_cell.length_b   1.000
_cell.length_c   1.000
_cell.angle_alpha   90.00
_cell.angle_beta   90.00
_cell.angle_gamma   90.00
#
_symmetry.space_group_name_H-M   'P 1'
#
loop_
_entity.id
_entity.type
_entity.pdbx_description
1 polymer ?
#
loop_
_entity_poly.entity_id
_entity_poly.type
_entity_poly.pdbx_seq_one_letter_code
_entity_poly.pdbx_strand_id
1 'polypeptide(L)' 'MGVDYYNVLKVEKNATDDDLKKSYRKLAMKWHPDKNPNDKKEAETKFKQISEAYEA' A
#
# COMPACT_ATOMS: atom_id res chain seq x y z
N MET A 1 1.52 19.81 -0.32
CA MET A 1 1.88 18.98 -1.49
C MET A 1 1.40 17.58 -1.14
N GLY A 2 0.19 17.23 -1.58
CA GLY A 2 -0.47 16.00 -1.18
C GLY A 2 0.40 14.83 -1.59
N VAL A 3 0.84 14.04 -0.61
CA VAL A 3 1.59 12.82 -0.85
C VAL A 3 0.76 12.01 -1.86
N ASP A 4 1.38 11.56 -2.95
CA ASP A 4 0.67 10.81 -3.99
C ASP A 4 0.28 9.42 -3.47
N TYR A 5 -0.70 9.37 -2.57
CA TYR A 5 -1.26 8.16 -1.98
C TYR A 5 -1.76 7.20 -3.05
N TYR A 6 -2.31 7.76 -4.14
CA TYR A 6 -2.66 7.03 -5.36
C TYR A 6 -1.44 6.33 -6.00
N ASN A 7 -0.26 6.98 -6.05
CA ASN A 7 0.96 6.32 -6.53
C ASN A 7 1.47 5.24 -5.57
N VAL A 8 1.35 5.44 -4.24
CA VAL A 8 1.74 4.46 -3.22
C VAL A 8 0.87 3.21 -3.31
N LEU A 9 -0.44 3.40 -3.44
CA LEU A 9 -1.43 2.35 -3.61
C LEU A 9 -1.47 1.81 -5.06
N LYS A 10 -0.69 2.39 -5.98
CA LYS A 10 -0.71 2.07 -7.42
C LYS A 10 -2.12 2.06 -8.02
N VAL A 11 -2.94 3.00 -7.58
CA VAL A 11 -4.30 3.19 -8.10
C VAL A 11 -4.39 4.53 -8.81
N GLU A 12 -5.36 4.67 -9.70
CA GLU A 12 -5.58 5.94 -10.37
C GLU A 12 -6.14 6.98 -9.40
N LYS A 13 -5.94 8.27 -9.69
CA LYS A 13 -6.51 9.40 -8.94
C LYS A 13 -8.06 9.45 -8.92
N ASN A 14 -8.71 8.64 -9.76
CA ASN A 14 -10.17 8.40 -9.76
C ASN A 14 -10.54 7.04 -9.15
N ALA A 15 -9.62 6.41 -8.42
CA ALA A 15 -9.87 5.13 -7.79
C ALA A 15 -11.00 5.25 -6.77
N THR A 16 -11.90 4.27 -6.82
CA THR A 16 -12.98 4.14 -5.85
C THR A 16 -12.49 3.38 -4.62
N ASP A 17 -13.24 3.45 -3.52
CA ASP A 17 -12.99 2.64 -2.32
C ASP A 17 -12.77 1.15 -2.61
N ASP A 18 -13.47 0.57 -3.58
CA ASP A 18 -13.29 -0.84 -3.98
C ASP A 18 -11.90 -1.09 -4.58
N ASP A 19 -11.42 -0.16 -5.40
CA ASP A 19 -10.10 -0.21 -6.02
C ASP A 19 -9.00 -0.02 -4.98
N LEU A 20 -9.18 0.94 -4.07
CA LEU A 20 -8.31 1.17 -2.91
C LEU A 20 -8.19 -0.10 -2.06
N LYS A 21 -9.31 -0.74 -1.73
CA LYS A 21 -9.35 -1.97 -0.90
C LYS A 21 -8.70 -3.16 -1.61
N LYS A 22 -8.95 -3.32 -2.92
CA LYS A 22 -8.30 -4.35 -3.75
C LYS A 22 -6.79 -4.15 -3.81
N SER A 23 -6.34 -2.93 -4.06
CA SER A 23 -4.93 -2.62 -4.20
C SER A 23 -4.20 -2.72 -2.85
N TYR A 24 -4.81 -2.20 -1.77
CA TYR A 24 -4.35 -2.40 -0.40
C TYR A 24 -4.14 -3.88 -0.09
N ARG A 25 -5.14 -4.74 -0.35
CA ARG A 25 -5.05 -6.18 -0.08
C ARG A 25 -3.93 -6.85 -0.90
N LYS A 26 -3.76 -6.45 -2.16
CA LYS A 26 -2.68 -6.93 -3.04
C LYS A 26 -1.31 -6.53 -2.50
N LEU A 27 -1.15 -5.27 -2.11
CA LEU A 27 0.11 -4.72 -1.64
C LEU A 27 0.45 -5.23 -0.23
N ALA A 28 -0.53 -5.38 0.65
CA ALA A 28 -0.40 -6.00 1.97
C ALA A 28 0.12 -7.45 1.86
N MET A 29 -0.43 -8.24 0.94
CA MET A 29 0.09 -9.59 0.67
C MET A 29 1.50 -9.58 0.04
N LYS A 30 1.78 -8.60 -0.83
CA LYS A 30 3.08 -8.45 -1.48
C LYS A 30 4.18 -8.07 -0.49
N TRP A 31 3.88 -7.16 0.43
CA TRP A 31 4.78 -6.67 1.46
C TRP A 31 4.57 -7.37 2.80
N HIS A 32 3.92 -8.53 2.82
CA HIS A 32 3.71 -9.27 4.07
C HIS A 32 5.08 -9.74 4.62
N PRO A 33 5.37 -9.59 5.92
CA PRO A 33 6.65 -9.97 6.51
C PRO A 33 6.93 -11.49 6.41
N ASP A 34 5.87 -12.29 6.31
CA ASP A 34 5.96 -13.74 6.07
C ASP A 34 6.46 -14.09 4.67
N LYS A 35 6.08 -13.28 3.65
CA LYS A 35 6.55 -13.45 2.27
C LYS A 35 7.87 -12.75 1.99
N ASN A 36 8.25 -11.78 2.83
CA ASN A 36 9.50 -11.03 2.72
C ASN A 36 10.36 -11.23 3.99
N PRO A 37 10.85 -12.46 4.23
CA PRO A 37 11.64 -12.74 5.43
C PRO A 37 12.99 -11.98 5.44
N ASN A 38 13.54 -11.66 4.26
CA ASN A 38 14.80 -10.92 4.11
C ASN A 38 14.60 -9.39 4.09
N ASP A 39 13.45 -8.92 3.61
CA ASP A 39 13.17 -7.50 3.37
C ASP A 39 12.14 -6.93 4.37
N LYS A 40 12.11 -7.46 5.60
CA LYS A 40 11.14 -7.05 6.63
C LYS A 40 11.09 -5.54 6.86
N LYS A 41 12.25 -4.86 6.84
CA LYS A 41 12.33 -3.40 7.00
C LYS A 41 11.63 -2.65 5.87
N GLU A 42 11.86 -3.08 4.62
CA GLU A 42 11.27 -2.43 3.46
C GLU A 42 9.78 -2.76 3.35
N ALA A 43 9.42 -4.02 3.62
CA ALA A 43 8.06 -4.49 3.77
C ALA A 43 7.27 -3.68 4.79
N GLU A 44 7.80 -3.48 6.00
CA GLU A 44 7.16 -2.69 7.05
C GLU A 44 7.00 -1.22 6.64
N THR A 45 8.04 -0.62 6.04
CA THR A 45 7.99 0.77 5.54
C THR A 45 6.90 0.94 4.49
N LYS A 46 6.86 0.04 3.50
CA LYS A 46 5.86 0.06 2.43
C LYS A 46 4.47 -0.19 2.99
N PHE A 47 4.31 -1.18 3.86
CA PHE A 47 3.03 -1.51 4.49
C PHE A 47 2.46 -0.32 5.27
N LYS A 48 3.32 0.41 5.98
CA LYS A 48 2.94 1.62 6.71
C LYS A 48 2.50 2.74 5.76
N GLN A 49 3.28 3.01 4.71
CA GLN A 49 2.90 3.97 3.67
C GLN A 49 1.57 3.61 2.99
N ILE A 50 1.31 2.33 2.73
CA ILE A 50 0.09 1.83 2.11
C ILE A 50 -1.13 2.01 3.03
N SER A 51 -0.97 1.78 4.34
CA SER A 51 -2.05 1.99 5.32
C SER A 51 -2.35 3.46 5.50
N GLU A 52 -1.31 4.29 5.64
CA GLU A 52 -1.44 5.74 5.75
C GLU A 52 -2.08 6.35 4.50
N ALA A 53 -1.74 5.83 3.31
CA ALA A 53 -2.35 6.21 2.04
C ALA A 53 -3.81 5.77 1.89
N TYR A 54 -4.23 4.71 2.58
CA TYR A 54 -5.60 4.21 2.55
C TYR A 54 -6.50 4.91 3.59
N GLU A 55 -5.91 5.38 4.70
CA GLU A 55 -6.62 6.12 5.75
C GLU A 55 -6.74 7.64 5.49
N ALA A 56 -5.92 8.19 4.59
CA ALA A 56 -5.90 9.62 4.23
C ALA A 56 -6.93 9.99 3.15
#